data_AF-A0A7X3RDJ8-F1
#
_entry.id   AF-A0A7X3RDJ8-F1
#
_cell.length_a   1.000
_cell.length_b   1.000
_cell.length_c   1.000
_cell.angle_alpha   90.00
_cell.angle_beta   90.00
_cell.angle_gamma   90.00
#
_symmetry.space_group_name_H-M   'P 1'
#
loop_
_entity.id
_entity.type
_entity.pdbx_description
1 polymer ?
#
loop_
_entity_poly.entity_id
_entity_poly.type
_entity_poly.pdbx_seq_one_letter_code
_entity_poly.pdbx_strand_id
1 'polypeptide(L)'
;LTFTVGAGAIAGYNGPALTAQVSVSAGDTPADTENQNPETPQQTGNQDTSQQLGDTGGTPTLSVSTAVPLTEATLHGSIITLNLSSGTYEGSSWRIRGAVSVSGIPGITLDLFTSRDRVSDTEITIELEYDGNMTANGTLTISVGAGAIQDYNGAALTSQISVPAVSESVTASTASPLTEATLDESVVTLTLSGRKFERWNTTIRSAVSVSGISGVTVRSFDIDRQSDTEVTVELTFNGDMTANGTLTFTVGAGAIAGYNGAALTAQVTVTADRENALLANFPNPFNPETWIPYQLSKPTDVTISIYNINGQLVRTLALGHQAAGVYQSRSRAAYWDGKNQYGEPVASGVYFYTLTAGNFTATRKMLIRK
;
A
#
# COMPACT_ATOMS: atom_id res chain seq x y z
N LEU A 1 11.27 24.31 -17.24
CA LEU A 1 10.22 24.35 -16.19
C LEU A 1 10.46 25.55 -15.31
N THR A 2 9.42 26.35 -15.03
CA THR A 2 9.53 27.55 -14.19
C THR A 2 8.73 27.35 -12.93
N PHE A 3 9.37 27.47 -11.77
CA PHE A 3 8.74 27.38 -10.46
C PHE A 3 8.77 28.74 -9.80
N THR A 4 7.62 29.20 -9.31
CA THR A 4 7.49 30.48 -8.60
C THR A 4 6.95 30.23 -7.21
N VAL A 5 7.69 30.70 -6.20
CA VAL A 5 7.26 30.68 -4.80
C VAL A 5 6.68 32.06 -4.48
N GLY A 6 5.39 32.09 -4.14
CA GLY A 6 4.67 33.32 -3.82
C GLY A 6 5.22 34.03 -2.57
N ALA A 7 5.08 35.36 -2.52
CA ALA A 7 5.48 36.14 -1.35
C ALA A 7 4.74 35.66 -0.10
N GLY A 8 5.48 35.43 1.00
CA GLY A 8 4.93 34.93 2.27
C GLY A 8 4.91 33.40 2.42
N ALA A 9 5.27 32.64 1.39
CA ALA A 9 5.40 31.18 1.50
C ALA A 9 6.65 30.73 2.28
N ILE A 10 7.58 31.64 2.55
CA ILE A 10 8.81 31.39 3.30
C ILE A 10 8.76 32.22 4.59
N ALA A 11 8.72 31.54 5.73
CA ALA A 11 8.68 32.19 7.04
C ALA A 11 9.93 33.06 7.23
N GLY A 12 9.72 34.36 7.52
CA GLY A 12 10.80 35.32 7.74
C GLY A 12 11.34 36.01 6.48
N TYR A 13 10.82 35.70 5.28
CA TYR A 13 11.21 36.36 4.03
C TYR A 13 10.13 37.32 3.53
N ASN A 14 10.45 38.62 3.52
CA ASN A 14 9.55 39.70 3.06
C ASN A 14 9.92 40.25 1.67
N GLY A 15 10.71 39.51 0.88
CA GLY A 15 11.11 39.92 -0.46
C GLY A 15 10.10 39.54 -1.55
N PRO A 16 10.34 39.96 -2.81
CA PRO A 16 9.48 39.60 -3.94
C PRO A 16 9.51 38.09 -4.23
N ALA A 17 8.52 37.61 -4.99
CA ALA A 17 8.39 36.21 -5.36
C ALA A 17 9.67 35.68 -6.01
N LEU A 18 10.17 34.55 -5.52
CA LEU A 18 11.37 33.91 -6.02
C LEU A 18 10.97 32.98 -7.18
N THR A 19 11.64 33.15 -8.31
CA THR A 19 11.40 32.32 -9.50
C THR A 19 12.67 31.56 -9.86
N ALA A 20 12.57 30.24 -9.96
CA ALA A 20 13.63 29.37 -10.44
C ALA A 20 13.25 28.80 -11.81
N GLN A 21 14.19 28.86 -12.76
CA GLN A 21 14.04 28.19 -14.04
C GLN A 21 14.95 26.98 -14.09
N VAL A 22 14.35 25.83 -14.37
CA VAL A 22 15.04 24.57 -14.61
C VAL A 22 14.97 24.30 -16.11
N SER A 23 16.10 24.36 -16.79
CA SER A 23 16.20 23.93 -18.18
C SER A 23 16.37 22.42 -18.20
N VAL A 24 15.48 21.72 -18.90
CA VAL A 24 15.61 20.29 -19.18
C VAL A 24 16.20 20.19 -20.58
N SER A 25 17.48 19.85 -20.68
CA SER A 25 18.11 19.50 -21.96
C SER A 25 17.72 18.06 -22.32
N ALA A 26 17.05 17.88 -23.46
CA ALA A 26 16.93 16.57 -24.07
C ALA A 26 18.34 16.13 -24.47
N GLY A 27 18.77 14.95 -24.02
CA GLY A 27 20.09 14.40 -24.34
C GLY A 27 20.25 14.22 -25.84
N ASP A 28 21.35 14.74 -26.39
CA ASP A 28 21.73 14.51 -27.77
C ASP A 28 22.09 13.03 -27.98
N THR A 29 21.56 12.48 -29.07
CA THR A 29 21.91 11.15 -29.61
C THR A 29 23.33 11.22 -30.18
N PRO A 30 24.21 10.21 -30.00
CA PRO A 30 25.55 10.27 -30.57
C PRO A 30 25.49 10.07 -32.09
N ALA A 31 26.01 11.03 -32.85
CA ALA A 31 26.30 10.87 -34.26
C ALA A 31 27.81 10.61 -34.43
N ASP A 32 28.12 9.47 -35.05
CA ASP A 32 29.41 9.18 -35.66
C ASP A 32 29.83 10.33 -36.60
N THR A 33 31.11 10.72 -36.53
CA THR A 33 31.84 11.11 -37.74
C THR A 33 33.35 11.05 -37.54
N GLU A 34 33.97 10.45 -38.55
CA GLU A 34 35.41 10.26 -38.75
C GLU A 34 36.23 11.57 -38.74
N ASN A 35 37.37 11.47 -38.06
CA ASN A 35 38.72 11.77 -38.56
C ASN A 35 38.88 13.02 -39.45
N GLN A 36 39.42 14.12 -38.90
CA GLN A 36 40.55 14.85 -39.49
C GLN A 36 41.37 15.56 -38.39
N ASN A 37 42.65 15.19 -38.33
CA ASN A 37 43.73 15.97 -37.71
C ASN A 37 44.01 17.20 -38.59
N PRO A 38 44.32 18.38 -38.02
CA PRO A 38 45.70 18.84 -38.21
C PRO A 38 46.32 19.64 -37.03
N GLU A 39 47.62 19.43 -36.89
CA GLU A 39 48.69 20.38 -36.56
C GLU A 39 48.77 21.04 -35.17
N THR A 40 49.77 20.54 -34.44
CA THR A 40 50.57 21.25 -33.43
C THR A 40 51.21 22.52 -34.00
N PRO A 41 51.32 23.58 -33.18
CA PRO A 41 52.61 24.24 -33.03
C PRO A 41 53.10 24.25 -31.58
N GLN A 42 54.34 23.80 -31.38
CA GLN A 42 55.12 24.14 -30.19
C GLN A 42 55.45 25.63 -30.20
N GLN A 43 55.35 26.30 -29.05
CA GLN A 43 56.53 26.85 -28.36
C GLN A 43 56.18 27.60 -27.05
N THR A 44 56.90 27.19 -26.00
CA THR A 44 57.53 28.01 -24.94
C THR A 44 56.70 28.93 -24.05
N GLY A 45 56.85 28.73 -22.74
CA GLY A 45 56.80 29.83 -21.76
C GLY A 45 56.23 29.41 -20.42
N ASN A 46 57.11 29.12 -19.45
CA ASN A 46 56.76 29.15 -18.04
C ASN A 46 56.07 30.48 -17.71
N GLN A 47 54.83 30.44 -17.22
CA GLN A 47 54.41 31.30 -16.12
C GLN A 47 53.46 30.52 -15.21
N ASP A 48 54.01 30.24 -14.04
CA ASP A 48 53.31 30.06 -12.79
C ASP A 48 52.35 31.24 -12.59
N THR A 49 51.07 31.02 -12.89
CA THR A 49 49.98 31.91 -12.49
C THR A 49 49.10 31.14 -11.53
N SER A 50 49.59 31.02 -10.30
CA SER A 50 48.73 31.08 -9.13
C SER A 50 47.87 32.35 -9.22
N GLN A 51 46.75 32.29 -9.95
CA GLN A 51 45.66 33.23 -9.77
C GLN A 51 45.06 32.93 -8.41
N GLN A 52 45.61 33.62 -7.42
CA GLN A 52 45.01 33.87 -6.13
C GLN A 52 43.64 34.50 -6.39
N LEU A 53 42.60 33.65 -6.44
CA LEU A 53 41.22 34.07 -6.47
C LEU A 53 40.96 34.84 -5.17
N GLY A 54 40.54 36.09 -5.35
CA GLY A 54 40.23 37.00 -4.25
C GLY A 54 39.23 36.37 -3.29
N ASP A 55 39.50 36.63 -2.01
CA ASP A 55 38.63 36.44 -0.86
C ASP A 55 37.20 36.91 -1.16
N THR A 56 36.36 36.01 -1.64
CA THR A 56 34.91 36.17 -1.61
C THR A 56 34.44 35.48 -0.33
N GLY A 57 34.51 36.23 0.78
CA GLY A 57 34.22 35.83 2.16
C GLY A 57 32.76 35.42 2.43
N GLY A 58 32.23 34.48 1.65
CA GLY A 58 31.04 33.69 1.98
C GLY A 58 31.47 32.33 2.51
N THR A 59 30.82 31.86 3.57
CA THR A 59 30.97 30.47 4.02
C THR A 59 30.62 29.54 2.85
N PRO A 60 31.51 28.60 2.45
CA PRO A 60 31.22 27.68 1.37
C PRO A 60 29.94 26.90 1.68
N THR A 61 29.15 26.63 0.65
CA THR A 61 27.96 25.77 0.74
C THR A 61 28.11 24.58 -0.19
N LEU A 62 27.47 23.47 0.18
CA LEU A 62 27.50 22.22 -0.57
C LEU A 62 26.16 22.01 -1.29
N SER A 63 26.20 21.95 -2.62
CA SER A 63 25.10 21.43 -3.42
C SER A 63 25.46 20.05 -3.97
N VAL A 64 24.45 19.21 -4.16
CA VAL A 64 24.61 17.86 -4.68
C VAL A 64 23.65 17.63 -5.83
N SER A 65 24.08 16.87 -6.83
CA SER A 65 23.26 16.48 -7.97
C SER A 65 23.54 15.04 -8.36
N THR A 66 22.54 14.40 -8.96
CA THR A 66 22.66 13.06 -9.55
C THR A 66 22.15 13.10 -10.98
N ALA A 67 22.70 12.24 -11.84
CA ALA A 67 22.25 12.14 -13.24
C ALA A 67 20.84 11.53 -13.35
N VAL A 68 20.50 10.61 -12.44
CA VAL A 68 19.20 9.94 -12.33
C VAL A 68 18.66 10.13 -10.92
N PRO A 69 17.34 10.29 -10.72
CA PRO A 69 16.76 10.34 -9.37
C PRO A 69 17.16 9.13 -8.53
N LEU A 70 17.58 9.38 -7.28
CA LEU A 70 17.87 8.31 -6.33
C LEU A 70 16.57 7.68 -5.83
N THR A 71 16.51 6.37 -5.93
CA THR A 71 15.51 5.48 -5.35
C THR A 71 16.25 4.31 -4.71
N GLU A 72 15.60 3.53 -3.85
CA GLU A 72 16.20 2.28 -3.33
C GLU A 72 16.77 1.40 -4.47
N ALA A 73 16.08 1.32 -5.61
CA ALA A 73 16.50 0.50 -6.75
C ALA A 73 17.71 1.06 -7.53
N THR A 74 18.01 2.35 -7.38
CA THR A 74 19.12 3.03 -8.09
C THR A 74 20.27 3.40 -7.14
N LEU A 75 20.14 3.16 -5.83
CA LEU A 75 21.07 3.69 -4.83
C LEU A 75 22.50 3.13 -4.95
N HIS A 76 22.62 1.82 -5.19
CA HIS A 76 23.92 1.16 -5.37
C HIS A 76 24.52 1.49 -6.74
N GLY A 77 25.81 1.84 -6.76
CA GLY A 77 26.54 2.28 -7.96
C GLY A 77 26.16 3.68 -8.44
N SER A 78 25.35 4.42 -7.67
CA SER A 78 24.98 5.79 -8.03
C SER A 78 26.15 6.74 -7.86
N ILE A 79 26.42 7.53 -8.90
CA ILE A 79 27.38 8.64 -8.86
C ILE A 79 26.66 9.92 -8.43
N ILE A 80 27.17 10.57 -7.38
CA ILE A 80 26.71 11.87 -6.90
C ILE A 80 27.80 12.90 -7.12
N THR A 81 27.43 14.02 -7.73
CA THR A 81 28.32 15.17 -7.92
C THR A 81 28.15 16.15 -6.76
N LEU A 82 29.27 16.52 -6.12
CA LEU A 82 29.33 17.42 -4.98
C LEU A 82 29.98 18.74 -5.42
N ASN A 83 29.23 19.84 -5.35
CA ASN A 83 29.65 21.16 -5.80
C ASN A 83 29.76 22.14 -4.64
N LEU A 84 30.89 22.85 -4.57
CA LEU A 84 31.09 23.96 -3.64
C LEU A 84 30.66 25.28 -4.30
N SER A 85 29.90 26.10 -3.58
CA SER A 85 29.52 27.44 -4.06
C SER A 85 30.69 28.43 -4.11
N SER A 86 31.70 28.20 -3.28
CA SER A 86 32.93 29.00 -3.15
C SER A 86 34.02 28.15 -2.48
N GLY A 87 35.28 28.56 -2.62
CA GLY A 87 36.43 27.77 -2.17
C GLY A 87 36.74 26.59 -3.10
N THR A 88 37.81 25.86 -2.80
CA THR A 88 38.29 24.73 -3.60
C THR A 88 38.44 23.49 -2.75
N TYR A 89 38.25 22.32 -3.35
CA TYR A 89 38.61 21.05 -2.73
C TYR A 89 40.13 20.90 -2.65
N GLU A 90 40.56 20.25 -1.57
CA GLU A 90 41.98 20.02 -1.30
C GLU A 90 42.62 19.09 -2.35
N GLY A 91 43.92 19.25 -2.62
CA GLY A 91 44.64 18.52 -3.69
C GLY A 91 44.78 17.01 -3.45
N SER A 92 44.79 16.58 -2.18
CA SER A 92 44.95 15.20 -1.73
C SER A 92 43.59 14.49 -1.67
N SER A 93 43.40 13.56 -2.61
CA SER A 93 42.26 12.66 -2.59
C SER A 93 42.13 11.86 -1.28
N TRP A 94 43.22 11.66 -0.53
CA TRP A 94 43.18 10.99 0.78
C TRP A 94 42.49 11.84 1.85
N ARG A 95 42.77 13.15 1.87
CA ARG A 95 42.14 14.08 2.83
C ARG A 95 40.67 14.29 2.52
N ILE A 96 40.33 14.39 1.24
CA ILE A 96 38.92 14.42 0.80
C ILE A 96 38.19 13.16 1.29
N ARG A 97 38.72 11.96 1.00
CA ARG A 97 38.12 10.68 1.45
C ARG A 97 37.85 10.62 2.94
N GLY A 98 38.81 11.05 3.76
CA GLY A 98 38.68 11.01 5.21
C GLY A 98 37.66 12.02 5.76
N ALA A 99 37.25 13.00 4.97
CA ALA A 99 36.37 14.08 5.37
C ALA A 99 34.99 14.05 4.68
N VAL A 100 34.78 13.21 3.65
CA VAL A 100 33.47 13.00 3.03
C VAL A 100 32.80 11.78 3.66
N SER A 101 31.53 11.92 4.04
CA SER A 101 30.75 10.83 4.63
C SER A 101 29.29 10.90 4.19
N VAL A 102 28.63 9.74 4.20
CA VAL A 102 27.20 9.58 3.95
C VAL A 102 26.51 8.98 5.17
N SER A 103 25.26 9.36 5.41
CA SER A 103 24.45 8.86 6.51
C SER A 103 22.95 9.02 6.22
N GLY A 104 22.10 8.53 7.14
CA GLY A 104 20.64 8.68 7.06
C GLY A 104 19.91 7.55 6.35
N ILE A 105 20.63 6.67 5.64
CA ILE A 105 20.12 5.41 5.08
C ILE A 105 20.99 4.25 5.61
N PRO A 106 20.44 3.30 6.39
CA PRO A 106 21.20 2.15 6.88
C PRO A 106 21.73 1.27 5.74
N GLY A 107 22.99 0.83 5.80
CA GLY A 107 23.62 0.00 4.75
C GLY A 107 24.18 0.80 3.57
N ILE A 108 24.09 2.14 3.59
CA ILE A 108 24.76 2.97 2.60
C ILE A 108 26.21 3.24 3.03
N THR A 109 27.13 3.05 2.09
CA THR A 109 28.54 3.39 2.26
C THR A 109 29.06 4.08 0.99
N LEU A 110 30.30 4.57 1.03
CA LEU A 110 30.97 5.12 -0.15
C LEU A 110 31.86 4.03 -0.72
N ASP A 111 31.73 3.74 -2.02
CA ASP A 111 32.77 2.97 -2.70
C ASP A 111 34.00 3.86 -2.88
N LEU A 112 35.18 3.24 -2.86
CA LEU A 112 36.46 3.91 -2.81
C LEU A 112 36.63 4.85 -4.01
N PHE A 113 36.70 6.16 -3.73
CA PHE A 113 37.16 7.17 -4.70
C PHE A 113 38.37 6.63 -5.48
N THR A 114 38.48 6.94 -6.77
CA THR A 114 39.74 6.89 -7.49
C THR A 114 40.26 8.32 -7.69
N SER A 115 41.55 8.52 -7.92
CA SER A 115 42.10 9.85 -8.20
C SER A 115 41.58 10.46 -9.53
N ARG A 116 40.64 9.80 -10.21
CA ARG A 116 39.95 10.25 -11.43
C ARG A 116 38.60 10.94 -11.17
N ASP A 117 38.15 11.00 -9.91
CA ASP A 117 36.80 11.49 -9.55
C ASP A 117 36.75 12.98 -9.17
N ARG A 118 37.89 13.69 -9.27
CA ARG A 118 37.91 15.15 -9.18
C ARG A 118 37.59 15.72 -10.56
N VAL A 119 36.45 16.37 -10.69
CA VAL A 119 35.98 16.96 -11.95
C VAL A 119 36.57 18.36 -12.15
N SER A 120 36.67 19.13 -11.07
CA SER A 120 37.33 20.44 -11.05
C SER A 120 37.82 20.80 -9.65
N ASP A 121 38.30 22.03 -9.45
CA ASP A 121 38.65 22.52 -8.12
C ASP A 121 37.44 22.70 -7.21
N THR A 122 36.23 22.83 -7.76
CA THR A 122 35.00 23.06 -6.99
C THR A 122 34.03 21.88 -7.07
N GLU A 123 34.39 20.82 -7.82
CA GLU A 123 33.50 19.70 -8.12
C GLU A 123 34.23 18.36 -7.99
N ILE A 124 33.63 17.45 -7.22
CA ILE A 124 34.06 16.06 -7.10
C ILE A 124 32.86 15.13 -7.27
N THR A 125 33.12 13.88 -7.61
CA THR A 125 32.10 12.82 -7.63
C THR A 125 32.36 11.79 -6.53
N ILE A 126 31.30 11.22 -6.00
CA ILE A 126 31.32 10.06 -5.09
C ILE A 126 30.45 8.95 -5.67
N GLU A 127 30.84 7.71 -5.43
CA GLU A 127 30.02 6.54 -5.77
C GLU A 127 29.45 5.92 -4.49
N LEU A 128 28.16 5.60 -4.54
CA LEU A 128 27.45 4.98 -3.43
C LEU A 128 27.49 3.46 -3.55
N GLU A 129 27.81 2.81 -2.44
CA GLU A 129 27.60 1.37 -2.26
C GLU A 129 26.37 1.20 -1.36
N TYR A 130 25.45 0.29 -1.71
CA TYR A 130 24.27 0.01 -0.90
C TYR A 130 23.95 -1.48 -0.88
N ASP A 131 24.04 -2.07 0.30
CA ASP A 131 23.74 -3.50 0.55
C ASP A 131 22.49 -3.70 1.42
N GLY A 132 21.72 -2.62 1.64
CA GLY A 132 20.57 -2.60 2.53
C GLY A 132 19.21 -2.85 1.86
N ASN A 133 18.16 -2.71 2.67
CA ASN A 133 16.76 -2.69 2.24
C ASN A 133 16.05 -1.48 2.89
N MET A 134 15.39 -0.65 2.08
CA MET A 134 14.62 0.49 2.58
C MET A 134 13.17 0.07 2.84
N THR A 135 12.75 0.07 4.10
CA THR A 135 11.34 -0.20 4.47
C THR A 135 10.45 1.04 4.45
N ALA A 136 11.03 2.21 4.22
CA ALA A 136 10.35 3.50 4.12
C ALA A 136 11.27 4.51 3.39
N ASN A 137 10.69 5.60 2.89
CA ASN A 137 11.45 6.70 2.30
C ASN A 137 12.54 7.19 3.26
N GLY A 138 13.75 7.34 2.73
CA GLY A 138 14.93 7.76 3.47
C GLY A 138 15.38 9.17 3.06
N THR A 139 16.27 9.73 3.87
CA THR A 139 16.97 10.97 3.55
C THR A 139 18.46 10.70 3.61
N LEU A 140 19.10 10.66 2.43
CA LEU A 140 20.54 10.56 2.33
C LEU A 140 21.15 11.91 2.72
N THR A 141 21.96 11.92 3.76
CA THR A 141 22.74 13.09 4.18
C THR A 141 24.19 12.90 3.78
N ILE A 142 24.69 13.80 2.93
CA ILE A 142 26.09 13.86 2.49
C ILE A 142 26.76 14.98 3.27
N SER A 143 27.92 14.70 3.86
CA SER A 143 28.69 15.67 4.65
C SER A 143 30.11 15.79 4.14
N VAL A 144 30.60 17.02 4.01
CA VAL A 144 31.98 17.36 3.63
C VAL A 144 32.61 18.15 4.78
N GLY A 145 33.56 17.52 5.48
CA GLY A 145 34.25 18.10 6.63
C GLY A 145 35.41 19.03 6.25
N ALA A 146 35.91 19.76 7.26
CA ALA A 146 37.00 20.74 7.15
C ALA A 146 38.27 20.23 6.43
N GLY A 147 38.56 18.93 6.50
CA GLY A 147 39.74 18.34 5.84
C GLY A 147 39.65 18.22 4.32
N ALA A 148 38.45 18.33 3.73
CA ALA A 148 38.25 18.18 2.28
C ALA A 148 38.33 19.51 1.51
N ILE A 149 38.19 20.64 2.19
CA ILE A 149 38.09 21.97 1.58
C ILE A 149 39.32 22.78 1.96
N GLN A 150 39.99 23.33 0.95
CA GLN A 150 41.21 24.11 1.14
C GLN A 150 40.94 25.35 2.01
N ASP A 151 41.79 25.56 3.02
CA ASP A 151 41.75 26.69 3.95
C ASP A 151 40.42 26.87 4.73
N TYR A 152 39.60 25.83 4.81
CA TYR A 152 38.32 25.84 5.52
C TYR A 152 38.37 25.05 6.83
N ASN A 153 38.20 25.74 7.95
CA ASN A 153 38.16 25.15 9.30
C ASN A 153 36.76 25.21 9.94
N GLY A 154 35.71 25.43 9.15
CA GLY A 154 34.34 25.54 9.64
C GLY A 154 33.68 24.19 9.93
N ALA A 155 32.38 24.23 10.25
CA ALA A 155 31.57 23.03 10.44
C ALA A 155 31.43 22.23 9.14
N ALA A 156 31.14 20.92 9.24
CA ALA A 156 30.91 20.12 8.04
C ALA A 156 29.75 20.70 7.22
N LEU A 157 29.96 20.83 5.90
CA LEU A 157 28.91 21.23 4.98
C LEU A 157 28.05 20.01 4.68
N THR A 158 26.74 20.16 4.77
CA THR A 158 25.80 19.05 4.58
C THR A 158 24.81 19.33 3.47
N SER A 159 24.49 18.31 2.68
CA SER A 159 23.40 18.35 1.71
C SER A 159 22.56 17.09 1.83
N GLN A 160 21.27 17.18 1.51
CA GLN A 160 20.31 16.10 1.69
C GLN A 160 19.58 15.78 0.39
N ILE A 161 19.41 14.48 0.12
CA ILE A 161 18.63 13.96 -1.00
C ILE A 161 17.57 13.02 -0.45
N SER A 162 16.30 13.27 -0.79
CA SER A 162 15.22 12.33 -0.49
C SER A 162 15.33 11.11 -1.39
N VAL A 163 15.29 9.92 -0.81
CA VAL A 163 15.37 8.65 -1.51
C VAL A 163 14.09 7.87 -1.26
N PRO A 164 13.19 7.74 -2.24
CA PRO A 164 12.01 6.91 -2.10
C PRO A 164 12.36 5.43 -1.98
N ALA A 165 11.70 4.73 -1.05
CA ALA A 165 11.74 3.27 -0.97
C ALA A 165 10.89 2.62 -2.06
N VAL A 166 11.15 1.36 -2.39
CA VAL A 166 10.23 0.59 -3.24
C VAL A 166 8.92 0.38 -2.49
N SER A 167 7.79 0.75 -3.11
CA SER A 167 6.47 0.43 -2.57
C SER A 167 6.19 -1.06 -2.77
N GLU A 168 6.21 -1.80 -1.68
CA GLU A 168 5.95 -3.23 -1.69
C GLU A 168 4.50 -3.52 -1.34
N SER A 169 3.92 -4.50 -2.04
CA SER A 169 2.55 -4.93 -1.76
C SER A 169 2.36 -6.39 -2.11
N VAL A 170 1.40 -7.02 -1.44
CA VAL A 170 0.84 -8.31 -1.85
C VAL A 170 -0.61 -8.11 -2.24
N THR A 171 -1.04 -8.74 -3.33
CA THR A 171 -2.44 -8.87 -3.69
C THR A 171 -2.86 -10.33 -3.60
N ALA A 172 -4.15 -10.57 -3.36
CA ALA A 172 -4.74 -11.90 -3.37
C ALA A 172 -5.84 -11.92 -4.43
N SER A 173 -5.85 -12.99 -5.23
CA SER A 173 -6.85 -13.18 -6.28
C SER A 173 -7.33 -14.63 -6.33
N THR A 174 -8.56 -14.81 -6.81
CA THR A 174 -9.19 -16.12 -7.00
C THR A 174 -9.74 -16.20 -8.41
N ALA A 175 -9.83 -17.41 -8.96
CA ALA A 175 -10.37 -17.64 -10.30
C ALA A 175 -11.88 -17.32 -10.39
N SER A 176 -12.59 -17.36 -9.25
CA SER A 176 -14.00 -17.02 -9.12
C SER A 176 -14.29 -16.49 -7.70
N PRO A 177 -15.36 -15.69 -7.49
CA PRO A 177 -15.73 -15.23 -6.15
C PRO A 177 -15.95 -16.41 -5.19
N LEU A 178 -15.38 -16.32 -3.99
CA LEU A 178 -15.54 -17.35 -2.98
C LEU A 178 -16.89 -17.23 -2.27
N THR A 179 -17.57 -18.37 -2.16
CA THR A 179 -18.73 -18.57 -1.29
C THR A 179 -18.42 -19.66 -0.28
N GLU A 180 -19.22 -19.78 0.77
CA GLU A 180 -19.08 -20.84 1.78
C GLU A 180 -19.01 -22.24 1.14
N ALA A 181 -19.83 -22.52 0.13
CA ALA A 181 -19.86 -23.79 -0.59
C ALA A 181 -18.66 -24.00 -1.53
N THR A 182 -17.96 -22.93 -1.94
CA THR A 182 -16.77 -23.02 -2.79
C THR A 182 -15.48 -22.76 -2.04
N LEU A 183 -15.53 -22.57 -0.71
CA LEU A 183 -14.38 -22.16 0.09
C LEU A 183 -13.40 -23.30 0.35
N ASP A 184 -13.91 -24.51 0.57
CA ASP A 184 -13.09 -25.71 0.77
C ASP A 184 -12.40 -26.11 -0.55
N GLU A 185 -11.13 -26.51 -0.47
CA GLU A 185 -10.26 -26.84 -1.61
C GLU A 185 -10.05 -25.69 -2.62
N SER A 186 -10.43 -24.46 -2.25
CA SER A 186 -10.23 -23.30 -3.12
C SER A 186 -8.78 -22.85 -3.15
N VAL A 187 -8.34 -22.36 -4.31
CA VAL A 187 -6.98 -21.85 -4.51
C VAL A 187 -7.00 -20.33 -4.61
N VAL A 188 -6.15 -19.69 -3.78
CA VAL A 188 -5.89 -18.26 -3.81
C VAL A 188 -4.47 -18.01 -4.31
N THR A 189 -4.31 -17.13 -5.29
CA THR A 189 -3.00 -16.69 -5.78
C THR A 189 -2.60 -15.41 -5.06
N LEU A 190 -1.44 -15.44 -4.40
CA LEU A 190 -0.80 -14.26 -3.83
C LEU A 190 0.29 -13.76 -4.78
N THR A 191 0.23 -12.47 -5.15
CA THR A 191 1.19 -11.85 -6.06
C THR A 191 1.91 -10.71 -5.35
N LEU A 192 3.24 -10.76 -5.33
CA LEU A 192 4.10 -9.67 -4.83
C LEU A 192 4.39 -8.64 -5.92
N SER A 193 4.40 -7.38 -5.51
CA SER A 193 4.91 -6.26 -6.30
C SER A 193 6.10 -5.63 -5.59
N GLY A 194 7.14 -5.27 -6.34
CA GLY A 194 8.38 -4.67 -5.82
C GLY A 194 9.38 -5.66 -5.21
N ARG A 195 8.98 -6.92 -4.97
CA ARG A 195 9.83 -7.98 -4.37
C ARG A 195 9.58 -9.34 -5.00
N LYS A 196 10.43 -10.29 -4.63
CA LYS A 196 10.31 -11.70 -4.99
C LYS A 196 10.04 -12.56 -3.76
N PHE A 197 9.31 -13.65 -3.92
CA PHE A 197 9.23 -14.69 -2.92
C PHE A 197 10.58 -15.40 -2.77
N GLU A 198 10.80 -15.92 -1.57
CA GLU A 198 11.93 -16.79 -1.28
C GLU A 198 12.04 -17.98 -2.23
N ARG A 199 13.24 -18.54 -2.36
CA ARG A 199 13.48 -19.65 -3.29
C ARG A 199 12.87 -20.97 -2.79
N TRP A 200 12.84 -21.15 -1.48
CA TRP A 200 12.48 -22.42 -0.85
C TRP A 200 11.02 -22.41 -0.38
N ASN A 201 10.21 -23.33 -0.92
CA ASN A 201 8.81 -23.46 -0.52
C ASN A 201 8.67 -23.66 0.99
N THR A 202 9.59 -24.39 1.65
CA THR A 202 9.57 -24.58 3.11
C THR A 202 9.61 -23.27 3.89
N THR A 203 10.38 -22.29 3.42
CA THR A 203 10.48 -20.98 4.06
C THR A 203 9.20 -20.18 3.84
N ILE A 204 8.69 -20.15 2.61
CA ILE A 204 7.41 -19.52 2.27
C ILE A 204 6.28 -20.11 3.14
N ARG A 205 6.20 -21.44 3.22
CA ARG A 205 5.18 -22.19 3.98
C ARG A 205 5.16 -21.86 5.47
N SER A 206 6.32 -21.52 6.04
CA SER A 206 6.42 -21.13 7.46
C SER A 206 6.00 -19.69 7.73
N ALA A 207 5.94 -18.84 6.70
CA ALA A 207 5.78 -17.40 6.83
C ALA A 207 4.49 -16.86 6.17
N VAL A 208 3.79 -17.67 5.37
CA VAL A 208 2.47 -17.35 4.82
C VAL A 208 1.38 -17.95 5.71
N SER A 209 0.38 -17.15 6.07
CA SER A 209 -0.76 -17.59 6.88
C SER A 209 -2.06 -16.94 6.43
N VAL A 210 -3.19 -17.53 6.83
CA VAL A 210 -4.54 -17.00 6.59
C VAL A 210 -5.29 -16.86 7.92
N SER A 211 -6.15 -15.85 8.01
CA SER A 211 -7.01 -15.60 9.16
C SER A 211 -8.32 -14.91 8.75
N GLY A 212 -9.22 -14.67 9.70
CA GLY A 212 -10.42 -13.84 9.53
C GLY A 212 -11.74 -14.62 9.43
N ILE A 213 -11.72 -15.88 9.01
CA ILE A 213 -12.90 -16.77 9.02
C ILE A 213 -12.57 -18.01 9.85
N SER A 214 -13.37 -18.29 10.87
CA SER A 214 -13.21 -19.47 11.72
C SER A 214 -13.40 -20.75 10.91
N GLY A 215 -12.55 -21.75 11.10
CA GLY A 215 -12.61 -23.01 10.37
C GLY A 215 -11.85 -23.01 9.04
N VAL A 216 -11.38 -21.84 8.56
CA VAL A 216 -10.48 -21.77 7.40
C VAL A 216 -9.04 -21.96 7.85
N THR A 217 -8.36 -22.87 7.17
CA THR A 217 -6.94 -23.19 7.41
C THR A 217 -6.21 -23.35 6.09
N VAL A 218 -4.88 -23.25 6.14
CA VAL A 218 -3.97 -23.59 5.04
C VAL A 218 -3.06 -24.67 5.59
N ARG A 219 -2.97 -25.84 4.95
CA ARG A 219 -1.99 -26.85 5.38
C ARG A 219 -0.62 -26.47 4.85
N SER A 220 0.43 -26.87 5.56
CA SER A 220 1.78 -26.46 5.20
C SER A 220 2.26 -27.00 3.84
N PHE A 221 1.59 -27.98 3.23
CA PHE A 221 1.94 -28.45 1.87
C PHE A 221 1.14 -27.76 0.76
N ASP A 222 0.14 -26.97 1.13
CA ASP A 222 -0.85 -26.37 0.23
C ASP A 222 -0.39 -24.99 -0.27
N ILE A 223 0.90 -24.66 -0.07
CA ILE A 223 1.52 -23.43 -0.55
C ILE A 223 2.62 -23.79 -1.53
N ASP A 224 2.44 -23.36 -2.77
CA ASP A 224 3.35 -23.64 -3.87
C ASP A 224 3.73 -22.38 -4.63
N ARG A 225 5.04 -22.21 -4.82
CA ARG A 225 5.61 -21.13 -5.59
C ARG A 225 5.42 -21.40 -7.09
N GLN A 226 4.74 -20.48 -7.76
CA GLN A 226 4.48 -20.54 -9.20
C GLN A 226 5.55 -19.78 -9.99
N SER A 227 6.00 -18.64 -9.45
CA SER A 227 7.03 -17.81 -10.08
C SER A 227 7.85 -17.06 -9.02
N ASP A 228 8.72 -16.16 -9.47
CA ASP A 228 9.45 -15.25 -8.56
C ASP A 228 8.52 -14.33 -7.77
N THR A 229 7.32 -14.06 -8.26
CA THR A 229 6.40 -13.09 -7.67
C THR A 229 5.06 -13.69 -7.29
N GLU A 230 4.84 -14.99 -7.50
CA GLU A 230 3.54 -15.62 -7.27
C GLU A 230 3.65 -16.93 -6.49
N VAL A 231 2.74 -17.09 -5.52
CA VAL A 231 2.50 -18.34 -4.80
C VAL A 231 1.01 -18.63 -4.80
N THR A 232 0.64 -19.90 -4.89
CA THR A 232 -0.73 -20.38 -4.70
C THR A 232 -0.89 -20.92 -3.29
N VAL A 233 -2.05 -20.69 -2.71
CA VAL A 233 -2.45 -21.13 -1.39
C VAL A 233 -3.78 -21.85 -1.51
N GLU A 234 -3.79 -23.16 -1.29
CA GLU A 234 -5.01 -23.95 -1.22
C GLU A 234 -5.59 -23.90 0.20
N LEU A 235 -6.91 -23.71 0.30
CA LEU A 235 -7.64 -23.54 1.54
C LEU A 235 -8.36 -24.84 1.92
N THR A 236 -8.40 -25.13 3.21
CA THR A 236 -9.36 -26.08 3.78
C THR A 236 -10.36 -25.31 4.63
N PHE A 237 -11.65 -25.61 4.50
CA PHE A 237 -12.71 -25.04 5.32
C PHE A 237 -13.56 -26.12 5.98
N ASN A 238 -13.52 -26.15 7.31
CA ASN A 238 -14.39 -27.01 8.11
C ASN A 238 -15.15 -26.16 9.13
N GLY A 239 -16.33 -25.69 8.73
CA GLY A 239 -17.19 -24.86 9.56
C GLY A 239 -18.48 -24.45 8.85
N ASP A 240 -19.24 -23.56 9.49
CA ASP A 240 -20.38 -22.87 8.89
C ASP A 240 -20.17 -21.35 8.95
N MET A 241 -20.56 -20.64 7.91
CA MET A 241 -20.50 -19.18 7.88
C MET A 241 -21.84 -18.59 8.32
N THR A 242 -21.79 -17.77 9.37
CA THR A 242 -23.00 -17.08 9.87
C THR A 242 -23.22 -15.70 9.26
N ALA A 243 -22.27 -15.22 8.46
CA ALA A 243 -22.33 -13.99 7.69
C ALA A 243 -21.17 -14.00 6.67
N ASN A 244 -21.19 -13.06 5.73
CA ASN A 244 -20.02 -12.82 4.87
C ASN A 244 -18.79 -12.57 5.73
N GLY A 245 -17.65 -13.09 5.30
CA GLY A 245 -16.38 -12.98 5.97
C GLY A 245 -15.30 -12.40 5.07
N THR A 246 -14.18 -12.01 5.67
CA THR A 246 -12.99 -11.56 4.95
C THR A 246 -11.81 -12.40 5.40
N LEU A 247 -11.20 -13.10 4.47
CA LEU A 247 -9.90 -13.73 4.66
C LEU A 247 -8.82 -12.66 4.59
N THR A 248 -7.89 -12.70 5.54
CA THR A 248 -6.67 -11.90 5.52
C THR A 248 -5.48 -12.84 5.39
N PHE A 249 -4.85 -12.79 4.23
CA PHE A 249 -3.58 -13.46 3.94
C PHE A 249 -2.45 -12.58 4.44
N THR A 250 -1.52 -13.17 5.18
CA THR A 250 -0.35 -12.49 5.72
C THR A 250 0.90 -13.16 5.15
N VAL A 251 1.75 -12.38 4.48
CA VAL A 251 3.06 -12.79 3.97
C VAL A 251 4.12 -12.17 4.88
N GLY A 252 4.65 -12.98 5.79
CA GLY A 252 5.70 -12.55 6.71
C GLY A 252 7.05 -12.34 6.03
N ALA A 253 7.95 -11.64 6.73
CA ALA A 253 9.30 -11.31 6.24
C ALA A 253 10.08 -12.54 5.72
N GLY A 254 9.95 -13.68 6.39
CA GLY A 254 10.62 -14.92 5.97
C GLY A 254 10.15 -15.49 4.61
N ALA A 255 9.01 -15.07 4.07
CA ALA A 255 8.56 -15.51 2.75
C ALA A 255 9.11 -14.66 1.60
N ILE A 256 9.68 -13.48 1.88
CA ILE A 256 10.05 -12.47 0.88
C ILE A 256 11.57 -12.32 0.86
N ALA A 257 12.17 -12.52 -0.31
CA ALA A 257 13.62 -12.55 -0.46
C ALA A 257 14.25 -11.20 -0.10
N GLY A 258 15.17 -11.21 0.88
CA GLY A 258 15.88 -10.01 1.33
C GLY A 258 15.00 -8.97 2.03
N TYR A 259 13.80 -9.36 2.50
CA TYR A 259 12.87 -8.45 3.16
C TYR A 259 12.91 -8.59 4.68
N ASN A 260 13.04 -7.45 5.36
CA ASN A 260 13.09 -7.34 6.82
C ASN A 260 11.99 -6.42 7.39
N GLY A 261 11.03 -5.99 6.55
CA GLY A 261 9.94 -5.12 6.95
C GLY A 261 8.77 -5.85 7.61
N ALA A 262 7.68 -5.11 7.83
CA ALA A 262 6.45 -5.64 8.41
C ALA A 262 5.77 -6.62 7.44
N ALA A 263 4.99 -7.58 7.96
CA ALA A 263 4.28 -8.51 7.10
C ALA A 263 3.33 -7.79 6.13
N LEU A 264 3.33 -8.22 4.87
CA LEU A 264 2.42 -7.71 3.86
C LEU A 264 1.09 -8.47 3.95
N THR A 265 -0.04 -7.78 3.77
CA THR A 265 -1.37 -8.39 3.88
C THR A 265 -2.23 -8.16 2.65
N ALA A 266 -2.98 -9.19 2.26
CA ALA A 266 -4.01 -9.11 1.22
C ALA A 266 -5.34 -9.69 1.72
N GLN A 267 -6.45 -9.22 1.17
CA GLN A 267 -7.78 -9.62 1.61
C GLN A 267 -8.62 -10.22 0.48
N VAL A 268 -9.41 -11.23 0.82
CA VAL A 268 -10.41 -11.83 -0.07
C VAL A 268 -11.73 -11.95 0.68
N THR A 269 -12.82 -11.47 0.09
CA THR A 269 -14.15 -11.60 0.68
C THR A 269 -14.76 -12.96 0.33
N VAL A 270 -15.39 -13.59 1.31
CA VAL A 270 -16.14 -14.85 1.16
C VAL A 270 -17.60 -14.61 1.52
N THR A 271 -18.51 -15.05 0.65
CA THR A 271 -19.96 -14.89 0.84
C THR A 271 -20.53 -16.12 1.56
N ALA A 272 -21.31 -15.94 2.63
CA ALA A 272 -21.96 -17.08 3.30
C ALA A 272 -23.10 -17.63 2.43
N ASP A 273 -23.23 -18.96 2.33
CA ASP A 273 -24.28 -19.62 1.56
C ASP A 273 -25.48 -19.88 2.45
N ARG A 274 -26.31 -18.84 2.56
CA ARG A 274 -27.57 -18.90 3.28
C ARG A 274 -28.73 -18.95 2.30
N GLU A 275 -29.76 -19.73 2.61
CA GLU A 275 -31.03 -19.67 1.89
C GLU A 275 -32.00 -18.70 2.56
N ASN A 276 -32.89 -18.11 1.76
CA ASN A 276 -34.01 -17.35 2.30
C ASN A 276 -35.02 -18.32 2.92
N ALA A 277 -35.55 -17.99 4.09
CA ALA A 277 -36.55 -18.83 4.75
C ALA A 277 -37.57 -18.01 5.53
N LEU A 278 -38.83 -18.44 5.51
CA LEU A 278 -39.86 -17.99 6.43
C LEU A 278 -40.10 -19.06 7.50
N LEU A 279 -39.97 -18.69 8.76
CA LEU A 279 -40.04 -19.60 9.90
C LEU A 279 -41.41 -19.50 10.60
N ALA A 280 -41.69 -20.46 11.48
CA ALA A 280 -42.95 -20.51 12.23
C ALA A 280 -43.04 -19.32 13.20
N ASN A 281 -44.19 -18.63 13.19
CA ASN A 281 -44.43 -17.56 14.16
C ASN A 281 -44.49 -18.12 15.58
N PHE A 282 -44.04 -17.33 16.56
CA PHE A 282 -44.08 -17.70 17.98
C PHE A 282 -44.57 -16.52 18.83
N PRO A 283 -45.44 -16.76 19.83
CA PRO A 283 -46.18 -18.01 20.05
C PRO A 283 -47.15 -18.31 18.89
N ASN A 284 -47.59 -19.57 18.78
CA ASN A 284 -48.68 -20.01 17.89
C ASN A 284 -49.37 -21.24 18.52
N PRO A 285 -50.62 -21.15 18.99
CA PRO A 285 -51.51 -19.99 18.89
C PRO A 285 -51.05 -18.80 19.74
N PHE A 286 -51.42 -17.57 19.35
CA PHE A 286 -51.00 -16.35 20.05
C PHE A 286 -52.18 -15.50 20.54
N ASN A 287 -51.93 -14.64 21.54
CA ASN A 287 -52.89 -13.70 22.12
C ASN A 287 -52.23 -12.42 22.67
N PRO A 288 -52.52 -11.21 22.13
CA PRO A 288 -52.85 -10.92 20.75
C PRO A 288 -51.59 -10.71 19.89
N GLU A 289 -50.39 -10.89 20.44
CA GLU A 289 -49.12 -10.59 19.76
C GLU A 289 -48.29 -11.82 19.38
N THR A 290 -47.55 -11.73 18.27
CA THR A 290 -46.66 -12.78 17.78
C THR A 290 -45.44 -12.21 17.07
N TRP A 291 -44.36 -12.99 17.04
CA TRP A 291 -43.15 -12.71 16.27
C TRP A 291 -43.06 -13.66 15.09
N ILE A 292 -42.70 -13.12 13.93
CA ILE A 292 -42.61 -13.83 12.66
C ILE A 292 -41.13 -13.88 12.26
N PRO A 293 -40.44 -14.99 12.59
CA PRO A 293 -39.03 -15.14 12.27
C PRO A 293 -38.79 -15.44 10.79
N TYR A 294 -37.67 -14.96 10.27
CA TYR A 294 -37.25 -15.19 8.88
C TYR A 294 -35.71 -15.18 8.76
N GLN A 295 -35.22 -15.60 7.60
CA GLN A 295 -33.80 -15.61 7.24
C GLN A 295 -33.62 -15.03 5.84
N LEU A 296 -32.57 -14.23 5.67
CA LEU A 296 -32.19 -13.63 4.42
C LEU A 296 -30.79 -14.09 3.99
N SER A 297 -30.69 -14.54 2.74
CA SER A 297 -29.44 -14.91 2.09
C SER A 297 -28.56 -13.71 1.74
N LYS A 298 -29.20 -12.61 1.35
CA LYS A 298 -28.55 -11.36 0.93
C LYS A 298 -29.35 -10.15 1.41
N PRO A 299 -28.73 -8.96 1.48
CA PRO A 299 -29.46 -7.74 1.79
C PRO A 299 -30.60 -7.49 0.78
N THR A 300 -31.82 -7.24 1.26
CA THR A 300 -32.99 -7.04 0.39
C THR A 300 -34.13 -6.33 1.12
N ASP A 301 -35.07 -5.77 0.37
CA ASP A 301 -36.30 -5.21 0.94
C ASP A 301 -37.24 -6.33 1.38
N VAL A 302 -37.72 -6.23 2.62
CA VAL A 302 -38.57 -7.22 3.25
C VAL A 302 -39.95 -6.66 3.53
N THR A 303 -40.97 -7.40 3.09
CA THR A 303 -42.38 -7.14 3.41
C THR A 303 -43.02 -8.43 3.92
N ILE A 304 -43.83 -8.31 4.97
CA ILE A 304 -44.73 -9.39 5.40
C ILE A 304 -46.18 -8.94 5.22
N SER A 305 -46.92 -9.67 4.39
CA SER A 305 -48.34 -9.44 4.16
C SER A 305 -49.15 -10.48 4.91
N ILE A 306 -50.15 -10.03 5.67
CA ILE A 306 -51.01 -10.88 6.49
C ILE A 306 -52.40 -10.93 5.86
N TYR A 307 -52.94 -12.14 5.68
CA TYR A 307 -54.22 -12.40 5.03
C TYR A 307 -55.14 -13.20 5.95
N ASN A 308 -56.45 -13.00 5.81
CA ASN A 308 -57.45 -13.87 6.42
C ASN A 308 -57.71 -15.12 5.56
N ILE A 309 -58.59 -16.01 6.01
CA ILE A 309 -58.93 -17.26 5.29
C ILE A 309 -59.58 -17.02 3.91
N ASN A 310 -60.18 -15.86 3.70
CA ASN A 310 -60.78 -15.48 2.40
C ASN A 310 -59.73 -14.87 1.45
N GLY A 311 -58.45 -14.83 1.83
CA GLY A 311 -57.38 -14.21 1.06
C GLY A 311 -57.38 -12.68 1.09
N GLN A 312 -58.20 -12.06 1.94
CA GLN A 312 -58.24 -10.60 2.05
C GLN A 312 -57.02 -10.13 2.86
N LEU A 313 -56.34 -9.09 2.36
CA LEU A 313 -55.23 -8.46 3.05
C LEU A 313 -55.72 -7.78 4.33
N VAL A 314 -55.11 -8.14 5.45
CA VAL A 314 -55.42 -7.65 6.79
C VAL A 314 -54.46 -6.55 7.21
N ARG A 315 -53.16 -6.77 6.97
CA ARG A 315 -52.09 -5.84 7.31
C ARG A 315 -50.83 -6.14 6.51
N THR A 316 -50.07 -5.09 6.21
CA THR A 316 -48.71 -5.19 5.67
C THR A 316 -47.72 -4.68 6.72
N LEU A 317 -46.67 -5.45 6.96
CA LEU A 317 -45.51 -5.07 7.77
C LEU A 317 -44.36 -4.78 6.81
N ALA A 318 -44.17 -3.51 6.47
CA ALA A 318 -43.06 -3.07 5.63
C ALA A 318 -41.81 -2.89 6.49
N LEU A 319 -40.91 -3.87 6.47
CA LEU A 319 -39.67 -3.85 7.24
C LEU A 319 -38.55 -3.10 6.50
N GLY A 320 -38.76 -2.81 5.22
CA GLY A 320 -37.79 -2.09 4.38
C GLY A 320 -36.54 -2.91 4.11
N HIS A 321 -35.43 -2.23 3.79
CA HIS A 321 -34.16 -2.87 3.47
C HIS A 321 -33.54 -3.50 4.72
N GLN A 322 -33.30 -4.80 4.66
CA GLN A 322 -32.72 -5.58 5.75
C GLN A 322 -31.42 -6.23 5.27
N ALA A 323 -30.40 -6.28 6.13
CA ALA A 323 -29.15 -6.97 5.83
C ALA A 323 -29.35 -8.49 5.79
N ALA A 324 -28.43 -9.22 5.15
CA ALA A 324 -28.39 -10.69 5.25
C ALA A 324 -28.31 -11.13 6.72
N GLY A 325 -28.99 -12.22 7.08
CA GLY A 325 -28.98 -12.69 8.46
C GLY A 325 -30.20 -13.48 8.92
N VAL A 326 -30.15 -13.91 10.17
CA VAL A 326 -31.22 -14.65 10.86
C VAL A 326 -31.98 -13.70 11.81
N TYR A 327 -33.30 -13.66 11.67
CA TYR A 327 -34.21 -12.79 12.41
C TYR A 327 -35.13 -13.62 13.30
N GLN A 328 -34.56 -14.38 14.24
CA GLN A 328 -35.32 -15.33 15.09
C GLN A 328 -35.65 -14.81 16.49
N SER A 329 -34.87 -13.89 17.04
CA SER A 329 -35.14 -13.32 18.37
C SER A 329 -36.28 -12.31 18.31
N ARG A 330 -36.97 -12.09 19.44
CA ARG A 330 -38.03 -11.05 19.55
C ARG A 330 -37.57 -9.65 19.16
N SER A 331 -36.28 -9.34 19.35
CA SER A 331 -35.67 -8.06 18.99
C SER A 331 -35.42 -7.88 17.49
N ARG A 332 -35.49 -8.96 16.70
CA ARG A 332 -35.18 -8.96 15.27
C ARG A 332 -36.32 -9.45 14.39
N ALA A 333 -37.12 -10.40 14.87
CA ALA A 333 -38.25 -10.94 14.13
C ALA A 333 -39.31 -9.86 13.88
N ALA A 334 -40.07 -10.02 12.80
CA ALA A 334 -41.17 -9.10 12.52
C ALA A 334 -42.27 -9.24 13.58
N TYR A 335 -42.85 -8.13 14.01
CA TYR A 335 -43.83 -8.11 15.08
C TYR A 335 -45.23 -7.84 14.54
N TRP A 336 -46.21 -8.62 15.01
CA TRP A 336 -47.62 -8.34 14.78
C TRP A 336 -48.40 -8.36 16.09
N ASP A 337 -49.17 -7.30 16.32
CA ASP A 337 -49.99 -7.05 17.52
C ASP A 337 -51.44 -7.58 17.40
N GLY A 338 -51.74 -8.35 16.34
CA GLY A 338 -53.09 -8.86 16.09
C GLY A 338 -54.09 -7.80 15.65
N LYS A 339 -53.64 -6.66 15.09
CA LYS A 339 -54.51 -5.61 14.52
C LYS A 339 -54.44 -5.54 13.00
N ASN A 340 -55.52 -5.11 12.37
CA ASN A 340 -55.59 -4.80 10.94
C ASN A 340 -54.90 -3.45 10.61
N GLN A 341 -54.91 -3.06 9.35
CA GLN A 341 -54.34 -1.79 8.87
C GLN A 341 -54.99 -0.52 9.46
N TYR A 342 -56.20 -0.62 10.00
CA TYR A 342 -56.91 0.48 10.67
C TYR A 342 -56.66 0.52 12.18
N GLY A 343 -55.80 -0.37 12.71
CA GLY A 343 -55.51 -0.47 14.14
C GLY A 343 -56.56 -1.23 14.94
N GLU A 344 -57.54 -1.86 14.27
CA GLU A 344 -58.60 -2.60 14.91
C GLU A 344 -58.17 -4.04 15.20
N PRO A 345 -58.48 -4.59 16.39
CA PRO A 345 -58.13 -5.96 16.72
C PRO A 345 -58.87 -6.97 15.83
N VAL A 346 -58.15 -7.97 15.27
CA VAL A 346 -58.76 -8.98 14.38
C VAL A 346 -59.46 -10.11 15.15
N ALA A 347 -60.39 -10.84 14.54
CA ALA A 347 -61.09 -11.94 15.19
C ALA A 347 -60.19 -13.15 15.50
N SER A 348 -60.57 -13.98 16.47
CA SER A 348 -59.97 -15.32 16.66
C SER A 348 -60.12 -16.16 15.40
N GLY A 349 -59.07 -16.83 14.94
CA GLY A 349 -59.13 -17.61 13.71
C GLY A 349 -57.77 -17.91 13.06
N VAL A 350 -57.83 -18.52 11.88
CA VAL A 350 -56.65 -18.85 11.07
C VAL A 350 -56.33 -17.66 10.15
N TYR A 351 -55.06 -17.29 10.12
CA TYR A 351 -54.50 -16.27 9.24
C TYR A 351 -53.29 -16.85 8.50
N PHE A 352 -52.98 -16.25 7.36
CA PHE A 352 -51.79 -16.55 6.58
C PHE A 352 -50.86 -15.35 6.56
N TYR A 353 -49.56 -15.59 6.60
CA TYR A 353 -48.55 -14.56 6.45
C TYR A 353 -47.58 -14.95 5.35
N THR A 354 -47.29 -14.00 4.46
CA THR A 354 -46.42 -14.17 3.32
C THR A 354 -45.24 -13.23 3.46
N LEU A 355 -44.03 -13.79 3.47
CA LEU A 355 -42.78 -13.05 3.38
C LEU A 355 -42.44 -12.86 1.91
N THR A 356 -42.13 -11.62 1.53
CA THR A 356 -41.54 -11.29 0.24
C THR A 356 -40.18 -10.62 0.49
N ALA A 357 -39.13 -11.19 -0.10
CA ALA A 357 -37.73 -10.77 0.06
C ALA A 357 -37.02 -10.90 -1.29
N GLY A 358 -37.00 -9.82 -2.09
CA GLY A 358 -36.57 -9.86 -3.49
C GLY A 358 -37.41 -10.87 -4.30
N ASN A 359 -36.75 -11.85 -4.92
CA ASN A 359 -37.42 -12.90 -5.69
C ASN A 359 -37.95 -14.06 -4.82
N PHE A 360 -37.62 -14.07 -3.52
CA PHE A 360 -38.09 -15.11 -2.62
C PHE A 360 -39.47 -14.76 -2.06
N THR A 361 -40.41 -15.71 -2.13
CA THR A 361 -41.71 -15.61 -1.48
C THR A 361 -42.03 -16.91 -0.77
N ALA A 362 -42.47 -16.83 0.47
CA ALA A 362 -42.91 -17.98 1.26
C ALA A 362 -44.13 -17.62 2.09
N THR A 363 -45.08 -18.55 2.24
CA THR A 363 -46.32 -18.36 2.99
C THR A 363 -46.46 -19.40 4.08
N ARG A 364 -46.93 -19.00 5.25
CA ARG A 364 -47.23 -19.89 6.38
C ARG A 364 -48.55 -19.51 7.03
N LYS A 365 -49.10 -20.43 7.83
CA LYS A 365 -50.33 -20.23 8.61
C LYS A 365 -50.02 -19.91 10.07
N MET A 366 -50.88 -19.12 10.70
CA MET A 366 -50.87 -18.81 12.13
C MET A 366 -52.28 -18.84 12.72
N LEU A 367 -52.39 -19.12 14.01
CA LEU A 367 -53.65 -19.14 14.75
C LEU A 367 -53.66 -18.06 15.83
N ILE A 368 -54.65 -17.17 15.79
CA ILE A 368 -54.91 -16.21 16.87
C ILE A 368 -56.04 -16.71 17.76
N ARG A 369 -55.84 -16.66 19.08
CA ARG A 369 -56.82 -17.01 20.09
C ARG A 369 -56.93 -15.87 21.10
N LYS A 370 -58.01 -15.11 21.04
CA LYS A 370 -58.31 -14.08 22.04
C LYS A 370 -58.95 -14.65 23.29
#